data_AF-A0A523SVN0-F1
#
_entry.id   AF-A0A523SVN0-F1
#
_cell.length_a   1.000
_cell.length_b   1.000
_cell.length_c   1.000
_cell.angle_alpha   90.00
_cell.angle_beta   90.00
_cell.angle_gamma   90.00
#
_symmetry.space_group_name_H-M   'P 1'
#
loop_
_entity.id
_entity.type
_entity.pdbx_description
1 polymer ?
#
loop_
_entity_poly.entity_id
_entity_poly.type
_entity_poly.pdbx_seq_one_letter_code
_entity_poly.pdbx_strand_id
1 'polypeptide(L)'
;MPRVKKKLPWWVSFMRYFGRGVVIVWAAFWLFFIWASVLTELSAGSESLGGVWVLVGGTLILLAGAIIPWIWEGVGAFVLLGEAAAFFVFFMIISQGRMGAVVLLVFCLPPLVGGGLSLASWLVARKAPPKQA
;
A
#
# COMPACT_ATOMS: atom_id res chain seq x y z
N MET A 1 -5.45 -19.52 5.46
CA MET A 1 -6.10 -20.19 4.30
C MET A 1 -5.02 -20.93 3.51
N PRO A 2 -5.14 -22.27 3.30
CA PRO A 2 -4.16 -23.03 2.54
C PRO A 2 -4.09 -22.57 1.07
N ARG A 3 -2.87 -22.42 0.53
CA ARG A 3 -2.63 -22.06 -0.88
C ARG A 3 -2.95 -23.26 -1.78
N VAL A 4 -4.21 -23.41 -2.17
CA VAL A 4 -4.57 -24.35 -3.25
C VAL A 4 -3.88 -23.88 -4.53
N LYS A 5 -2.92 -24.67 -5.04
CA LYS A 5 -2.17 -24.36 -6.28
C LYS A 5 -3.09 -24.50 -7.50
N LYS A 6 -3.94 -23.51 -7.75
CA LYS A 6 -4.72 -23.39 -8.99
C LYS A 6 -3.78 -22.95 -10.13
N LYS A 7 -3.92 -23.52 -11.33
CA LYS A 7 -3.28 -22.97 -12.53
C LYS A 7 -3.98 -21.65 -12.86
N LEU A 8 -3.35 -20.53 -12.50
CA LEU A 8 -3.83 -19.22 -12.88
C LEU A 8 -3.31 -18.86 -14.29
N PRO A 9 -4.10 -18.14 -15.10
CA PRO A 9 -3.60 -17.54 -16.32
C PRO A 9 -2.38 -16.67 -16.04
N TRP A 10 -1.43 -16.61 -16.98
CA TRP A 10 -0.18 -15.86 -16.81
C TRP A 10 -0.43 -14.38 -16.50
N TRP A 11 -1.47 -13.78 -17.09
CA TRP A 11 -1.83 -12.38 -16.86
C TRP A 11 -2.31 -12.11 -15.42
N VAL A 12 -2.96 -13.08 -14.76
CA VAL A 12 -3.38 -12.96 -13.34
C VAL A 12 -2.14 -12.94 -12.43
N SER A 13 -1.18 -13.80 -12.72
CA SER A 13 0.11 -13.81 -12.00
C SER A 13 0.85 -12.49 -12.23
N PHE A 14 0.87 -11.98 -13.47
CA PHE A 14 1.48 -10.69 -13.78
C PHE A 14 0.83 -9.55 -12.99
N MET A 15 -0.51 -9.44 -12.98
CA MET A 15 -1.23 -8.41 -12.22
C MET A 15 -0.90 -8.46 -10.72
N ARG A 16 -0.77 -9.66 -10.14
CA ARG A 16 -0.38 -9.84 -8.73
C ARG A 16 1.00 -9.29 -8.43
N TYR A 17 2.00 -9.72 -9.20
CA TYR A 17 3.37 -9.32 -8.97
C TYR A 17 3.58 -7.84 -9.27
N PHE A 18 2.95 -7.34 -10.33
CA PHE A 18 3.01 -5.93 -10.70
C PHE A 18 2.38 -5.04 -9.62
N GLY A 19 1.15 -5.35 -9.18
CA GLY A 19 0.48 -4.58 -8.13
C GLY A 19 1.25 -4.55 -6.81
N ARG A 20 1.83 -5.69 -6.40
CA ARG A 20 2.69 -5.76 -5.22
C ARG A 20 4.00 -5.00 -5.39
N GLY A 21 4.61 -5.08 -6.57
CA GLY A 21 5.84 -4.37 -6.89
C GLY A 21 5.66 -2.85 -6.80
N VAL A 22 4.58 -2.32 -7.39
CA VAL A 22 4.23 -0.90 -7.30
C VAL A 22 4.13 -0.43 -5.84
N VAL A 23 3.43 -1.20 -5.00
CA VAL A 23 3.25 -0.86 -3.58
C VAL A 23 4.57 -0.92 -2.81
N ILE A 24 5.42 -1.92 -3.06
CA ILE A 24 6.73 -2.01 -2.39
C ILE A 24 7.61 -0.81 -2.74
N VAL A 25 7.70 -0.46 -4.03
CA VAL A 25 8.52 0.69 -4.47
C VAL A 25 7.98 1.97 -3.85
N TRP A 26 6.66 2.14 -3.85
CA TRP A 26 6.00 3.29 -3.23
C TRP A 26 6.21 3.36 -1.71
N ALA A 27 6.06 2.25 -1.00
CA ALA A 27 6.29 2.18 0.44
C ALA A 27 7.76 2.48 0.79
N ALA A 28 8.71 1.90 0.05
CA ALA A 28 10.14 2.16 0.23
C ALA A 28 10.49 3.64 0.01
N PHE A 29 9.92 4.25 -1.03
CA PHE A 29 10.06 5.68 -1.30
C PHE A 29 9.58 6.51 -0.10
N TRP A 30 8.36 6.30 0.38
CA TRP A 30 7.82 7.09 1.48
C TRP A 30 8.52 6.82 2.82
N LEU A 31 8.90 5.58 3.09
CA LEU A 31 9.72 5.25 4.25
C LEU A 31 11.02 6.04 4.26
N PHE A 32 11.72 6.11 3.12
CA PHE A 32 12.93 6.92 3.01
C PHE A 32 12.66 8.40 3.36
N PHE A 33 11.59 9.00 2.83
CA PHE A 33 11.23 10.40 3.12
C PHE A 33 10.85 10.63 4.58
N ILE A 34 10.06 9.73 5.18
CA ILE A 34 9.67 9.83 6.59
C ILE A 34 10.93 9.80 7.47
N TRP A 35 11.82 8.84 7.23
CA TRP A 35 13.07 8.72 7.98
C TRP A 35 13.99 9.94 7.79
N ALA A 36 14.17 10.40 6.54
CA ALA A 36 14.99 11.58 6.25
C ALA A 36 14.44 12.85 6.93
N SER A 37 13.12 13.02 6.96
CA SER A 37 12.47 14.17 7.60
C SER A 37 12.69 14.14 9.11
N VAL A 38 12.50 12.98 9.75
CA VAL A 38 12.65 12.83 11.20
C VAL A 38 14.11 12.99 11.64
N LEU A 39 15.07 12.43 10.88
CA LEU A 39 16.49 12.64 11.15
C LEU A 39 16.88 14.12 11.07
N THR A 40 16.28 14.85 10.13
CA THR A 40 16.48 16.29 9.99
C THR A 40 15.94 17.06 11.20
N GLU A 41 14.71 16.76 11.64
CA GLU A 41 14.10 17.38 12.83
C GLU A 41 14.89 17.09 14.12
N LEU A 42 15.39 15.86 14.27
CA LEU A 42 16.24 15.47 15.40
C LEU A 42 17.57 16.22 15.38
N SER A 43 18.20 16.37 14.21
CA SER A 43 19.46 17.10 14.06
C SER A 43 19.31 18.61 14.36
N ALA A 44 18.11 19.16 14.15
CA ALA A 44 17.78 20.55 14.46
C ALA A 44 17.47 20.78 15.96
N GLY A 45 17.53 19.74 16.80
CA GLY A 45 17.29 19.83 18.23
C GLY A 45 15.82 19.96 18.62
N SER A 46 14.88 19.64 17.71
CA SER A 46 13.46 19.66 18.05
C SER A 46 13.06 18.32 18.70
N GLU A 47 12.71 18.34 19.98
CA GLU A 47 12.20 17.17 20.70
C GLU A 47 10.67 17.02 20.50
N SER A 48 10.23 17.00 19.24
CA SER A 48 8.80 16.84 18.95
C SER A 48 8.41 15.37 19.09
N LEU A 49 7.71 15.03 20.19
CA LEU A 49 7.10 13.71 20.38
C LEU A 49 6.15 13.35 19.20
N GLY A 50 5.60 14.37 18.53
CA GLY A 50 4.77 14.19 17.34
C GLY A 50 5.52 13.54 16.17
N GLY A 51 6.77 13.95 15.90
CA GLY A 51 7.59 13.38 14.81
C GLY A 51 7.87 11.89 15.00
N VAL A 52 8.07 11.45 16.25
CA VAL A 52 8.29 10.03 16.58
C VAL A 52 7.03 9.19 16.33
N TRP A 53 5.85 9.69 16.68
CA TRP A 53 4.59 8.99 16.41
C TRP A 53 4.29 8.90 14.91
N VAL A 54 4.60 9.96 14.15
CA VAL A 54 4.49 9.95 12.68
C VAL A 54 5.46 8.94 12.07
N LEU A 55 6.70 8.87 12.59
CA LEU A 55 7.68 7.87 12.16
C LEU A 55 7.16 6.45 12.38
N VAL A 56 6.81 6.11 13.62
CA VAL A 56 6.40 4.76 13.99
C VAL A 56 5.10 4.38 13.30
N GLY A 57 4.07 5.24 13.39
CA GLY A 57 2.76 4.99 12.80
C GLY A 57 2.82 4.92 11.28
N GLY A 58 3.46 5.89 10.63
CA GLY A 58 3.63 5.92 9.19
C GLY A 58 4.42 4.71 8.67
N THR A 59 5.49 4.33 9.38
CA THR A 59 6.29 3.14 9.02
C THR A 59 5.47 1.87 9.11
N LEU A 60 4.72 1.68 10.20
CA LEU A 60 3.88 0.50 10.38
C LEU A 60 2.79 0.38 9.32
N ILE A 61 2.12 1.49 8.97
CA ILE A 61 1.10 1.50 7.91
C ILE A 61 1.73 1.11 6.57
N LEU A 62 2.82 1.76 6.16
CA LEU A 62 3.48 1.47 4.88
C LEU A 62 4.00 0.03 4.79
N LEU A 63 4.56 -0.49 5.88
CA LEU A 63 5.01 -1.88 5.94
C LEU A 63 3.84 -2.88 5.92
N ALA A 64 2.75 -2.58 6.62
CA ALA A 64 1.56 -3.41 6.61
C ALA A 64 0.97 -3.48 5.18
N GLY A 65 0.81 -2.34 4.51
CA GLY A 65 0.38 -2.25 3.12
C GLY A 65 1.32 -3.01 2.16
N ALA A 66 2.63 -2.97 2.38
CA ALA A 66 3.59 -3.68 1.55
C ALA A 66 3.62 -5.20 1.78
N ILE A 67 3.43 -5.68 3.02
CA ILE A 67 3.65 -7.09 3.41
C ILE A 67 2.34 -7.91 3.39
N ILE A 68 1.23 -7.37 3.91
CA ILE A 68 -0.03 -8.11 4.04
C ILE A 68 -0.51 -8.69 2.70
N PRO A 69 -0.47 -7.98 1.56
CA PRO A 69 -0.89 -8.52 0.26
C PRO A 69 -0.11 -9.74 -0.23
N TRP A 70 1.09 -10.00 0.31
CA TRP A 70 1.89 -11.19 -0.03
C TRP A 70 1.44 -12.44 0.72
N ILE A 71 0.94 -12.24 1.94
CA ILE A 71 0.52 -13.34 2.81
C ILE A 71 -0.97 -13.61 2.60
N TRP A 72 -1.78 -12.54 2.56
CA TRP A 72 -3.24 -12.57 2.49
C TRP A 72 -3.75 -11.67 1.37
N GLU A 73 -3.83 -12.19 0.14
CA GLU A 73 -4.18 -11.39 -1.04
C GLU A 73 -5.50 -10.62 -0.93
N GLY A 74 -6.57 -11.28 -0.47
CA GLY A 74 -7.87 -10.63 -0.34
C GLY A 74 -7.84 -9.53 0.72
N VAL A 75 -7.35 -9.84 1.93
CA VAL A 75 -7.26 -8.87 3.04
C VAL A 75 -6.33 -7.72 2.67
N GLY A 76 -5.16 -8.01 2.11
CA GLY A 76 -4.18 -7.00 1.71
C GLY A 76 -4.70 -6.07 0.62
N ALA A 77 -5.52 -6.57 -0.31
CA ALA A 77 -6.16 -5.71 -1.29
C ALA A 77 -7.10 -4.68 -0.63
N PHE A 78 -7.92 -5.10 0.35
CA PHE A 78 -8.79 -4.18 1.10
C PHE A 78 -8.00 -3.21 1.98
N VAL A 79 -6.91 -3.67 2.60
CA VAL A 79 -6.00 -2.80 3.38
C VAL A 79 -5.45 -1.69 2.48
N LEU A 80 -4.92 -2.02 1.30
CA LEU A 80 -4.38 -1.03 0.37
C LEU A 80 -5.42 -0.02 -0.13
N LEU A 81 -6.62 -0.50 -0.47
CA LEU A 81 -7.71 0.40 -0.88
C LEU A 81 -8.16 1.30 0.27
N GLY A 82 -8.20 0.76 1.49
CA GLY A 82 -8.50 1.51 2.71
C GLY A 82 -7.43 2.57 3.01
N GLU A 83 -6.15 2.22 2.88
CA GLU A 83 -5.03 3.15 3.02
C GLU A 83 -5.12 4.28 2.01
N ALA A 84 -5.39 3.98 0.74
CA ALA A 84 -5.53 5.01 -0.29
C ALA A 84 -6.66 5.99 0.03
N ALA A 85 -7.82 5.48 0.48
CA ALA A 85 -8.95 6.30 0.91
C ALA A 85 -8.61 7.14 2.15
N ALA A 86 -7.95 6.54 3.15
CA ALA A 86 -7.52 7.22 4.35
C ALA A 86 -6.54 8.36 4.04
N PHE A 87 -5.53 8.10 3.21
CA PHE A 87 -4.60 9.13 2.75
C PHE A 87 -5.32 10.23 1.98
N PHE A 88 -6.25 9.87 1.09
CA PHE A 88 -7.01 10.86 0.32
C PHE A 88 -7.77 11.81 1.26
N VAL A 89 -8.56 11.26 2.19
CA VAL A 89 -9.35 12.06 3.13
C VAL A 89 -8.45 12.89 4.03
N PHE A 90 -7.43 12.28 4.62
CA PHE A 90 -6.50 12.95 5.53
C PHE A 90 -5.80 14.14 4.87
N PHE A 91 -5.24 13.94 3.68
CA PHE A 91 -4.55 15.02 2.97
C PHE A 91 -5.50 16.04 2.36
N MET A 92 -6.73 15.67 1.98
CA MET A 92 -7.74 16.64 1.56
C MET A 92 -8.11 17.59 2.71
N ILE A 93 -8.22 17.08 3.94
CA ILE A 93 -8.45 17.90 5.14
C ILE A 93 -7.27 18.83 5.39
N ILE A 94 -6.03 18.31 5.40
CA ILE A 94 -4.84 19.11 5.70
C ILE A 94 -4.56 20.16 4.61
N SER A 95 -4.67 19.77 3.34
CA SER A 95 -4.39 20.67 2.22
C SER A 95 -5.55 21.61 1.88
N GLN A 96 -6.68 21.53 2.62
CA GLN A 96 -7.93 22.23 2.31
C GLN A 96 -8.36 22.06 0.84
N GLY A 97 -8.10 20.87 0.28
CA GLY A 97 -8.39 20.52 -1.10
C GLY A 97 -7.51 21.18 -2.18
N ARG A 98 -6.57 22.07 -1.82
CA ARG A 98 -5.75 22.81 -2.79
C ARG A 98 -4.76 21.92 -3.56
N MET A 99 -4.42 20.75 -3.01
CA MET A 99 -3.46 19.81 -3.59
C MET A 99 -4.11 18.48 -4.01
N GLY A 100 -5.43 18.43 -4.20
CA GLY A 100 -6.17 17.18 -4.44
C GLY A 100 -5.58 16.28 -5.56
N ALA A 101 -5.13 16.88 -6.66
CA ALA A 101 -4.50 16.13 -7.76
C ALA A 101 -3.15 15.51 -7.36
N VAL A 102 -2.32 16.23 -6.62
CA VAL A 102 -1.01 15.74 -6.14
C VAL A 102 -1.22 14.66 -5.09
N VAL A 103 -2.16 14.86 -4.17
CA VAL A 103 -2.55 13.87 -3.17
C VAL A 103 -2.97 12.57 -3.86
N LEU A 104 -3.86 12.68 -4.85
CA LEU A 104 -4.35 11.53 -5.59
C LEU A 104 -3.21 10.81 -6.34
N LEU A 105 -2.36 11.54 -7.05
CA LEU A 105 -1.31 10.94 -7.88
C LEU A 105 -0.17 10.32 -7.07
N VAL A 106 0.27 10.97 -6.00
CA VAL A 106 1.50 10.57 -5.28
C VAL A 106 1.17 9.65 -4.09
N PHE A 107 0.08 9.91 -3.38
CA PHE A 107 -0.27 9.15 -2.17
C PHE A 107 -1.31 8.08 -2.43
N CYS A 108 -2.33 8.34 -3.25
CA CYS A 108 -3.46 7.42 -3.38
C CYS A 108 -3.33 6.47 -4.56
N LEU A 109 -2.76 6.90 -5.68
CA LEU A 109 -2.74 6.12 -6.93
C LEU A 109 -1.95 4.81 -6.77
N PRO A 110 -0.76 4.77 -6.16
CA PRO A 110 -0.03 3.52 -6.00
C PRO A 110 -0.75 2.47 -5.14
N PRO A 111 -1.30 2.78 -3.95
CA PRO A 111 -2.10 1.82 -3.20
C PRO A 111 -3.45 1.51 -3.89
N LEU A 112 -4.08 2.43 -4.63
CA LEU A 112 -5.26 2.14 -5.44
C LEU A 112 -4.96 1.12 -6.54
N VAL A 113 -3.87 1.31 -7.29
CA VAL A 113 -3.46 0.41 -8.36
C VAL A 113 -3.05 -0.94 -7.76
N GLY A 114 -2.23 -0.94 -6.71
CA GLY A 114 -1.79 -2.16 -6.05
C GLY A 114 -2.95 -2.95 -5.44
N GLY A 115 -3.85 -2.27 -4.74
CA GLY A 115 -5.05 -2.84 -4.13
C GLY A 115 -6.04 -3.34 -5.18
N GLY A 116 -6.32 -2.53 -6.21
CA GLY A 116 -7.22 -2.88 -7.31
C GLY A 116 -6.74 -4.10 -8.11
N LEU A 117 -5.46 -4.14 -8.49
CA LEU A 117 -4.87 -5.29 -9.18
C LEU A 117 -4.87 -6.55 -8.31
N SER A 118 -4.54 -6.40 -7.02
CA SER A 118 -4.58 -7.50 -6.06
C SER A 118 -6.00 -8.04 -5.90
N LEU A 119 -7.00 -7.18 -5.76
CA LEU A 119 -8.41 -7.55 -5.64
C LEU A 119 -8.92 -8.26 -6.91
N ALA A 120 -8.67 -7.67 -8.08
CA ALA A 120 -9.08 -8.24 -9.36
C ALA A 120 -8.48 -9.64 -9.55
N SER A 121 -7.19 -9.80 -9.29
CA SER A 121 -6.50 -11.09 -9.40
C SER A 121 -7.06 -12.13 -8.42
N TRP A 122 -7.42 -11.70 -7.20
CA TRP A 122 -7.99 -12.56 -6.17
C TRP A 122 -9.41 -13.02 -6.53
N LEU A 123 -10.24 -12.13 -7.06
CA LEU A 123 -11.59 -12.45 -7.53
C LEU A 123 -11.55 -13.49 -8.66
N VAL A 124 -10.63 -13.33 -9.62
CA VAL A 124 -10.44 -14.29 -10.71
C VAL A 124 -9.94 -15.64 -10.17
N ALA A 125 -8.97 -15.63 -9.27
CA ALA A 125 -8.44 -16.85 -8.66
C ALA A 125 -9.47 -17.63 -7.82
N ARG A 126 -10.43 -16.93 -7.20
CA ARG A 126 -11.55 -17.57 -6.50
C ARG A 126 -12.44 -18.36 -7.45
N LYS A 127 -12.74 -17.82 -8.64
CA LYS A 127 -13.60 -18.46 -9.65
C LYS A 127 -12.91 -19.57 -10.46
N ALA A 128 -11.58 -19.65 -10.46
CA ALA A 128 -10.85 -20.67 -11.21
C ALA A 128 -11.12 -22.10 -10.69
N PRO A 129 -11.31 -23.09 -11.58
CA PRO A 129 -11.51 -24.49 -11.18
C PRO A 129 -10.28 -25.06 -10.46
N PRO A 130 -10.45 -26.02 -9.54
CA PRO A 130 -9.32 -26.71 -8.93
C PRO A 130 -8.50 -27.44 -10.01
N LYS A 131 -7.18 -27.44 -9.86
CA LYS A 131 -6.30 -28.22 -10.74
C LYS A 131 -6.62 -29.70 -10.49
N GLN A 132 -7.14 -30.40 -11.50
CA GLN A 132 -7.27 -31.86 -11.45
C GLN A 132 -5.87 -32.46 -11.26
N ALA A 133 -5.73 -33.29 -10.24
CA ALA A 133 -4.46 -33.87 -9.79
C ALA A 133 -3.93 -34.88 -10.81
#